data_AF-A0A7W6Q5E3-F1
#
_entry.id   AF-A0A7W6Q5E3-F1
#
_cell.length_a   1.000
_cell.length_b   1.000
_cell.length_c   1.000
_cell.angle_alpha   90.00
_cell.angle_beta   90.00
_cell.angle_gamma   90.00
#
_symmetry.space_group_name_H-M   'P 1'
#
loop_
_entity.id
_entity.type
_entity.pdbx_description
1 polymer ?
#
loop_
_entity_poly.entity_id
_entity_poly.type
_entity_poly.pdbx_seq_one_letter_code
_entity_poly.pdbx_strand_id
1 'polypeptide(L)' 'MGRLLKALIFLLVVGFVGLVGYAYVGPFFGAEFAPAQVEMRQPVTLETD' A
#
# COMPACT_ATOMS: atom_id res chain seq x y z
N MET A 1 -10.46 -16.17 29.72
CA MET A 1 -9.95 -16.41 28.35
C MET A 1 -10.60 -15.49 27.28
N GLY A 2 -11.93 -15.34 27.20
CA GLY A 2 -12.55 -14.54 26.12
C GLY A 2 -12.29 -13.02 26.13
N ARG A 3 -11.97 -12.42 27.28
CA ARG A 3 -11.60 -10.98 27.38
C ARG A 3 -10.30 -10.65 26.64
N LEU A 4 -9.29 -11.51 26.75
CA LEU A 4 -8.02 -11.36 26.04
C LEU A 4 -8.22 -11.46 24.53
N LEU A 5 -9.00 -12.45 24.07
CA LEU A 5 -9.29 -12.60 22.65
C LEU A 5 -10.03 -11.39 22.07
N LYS A 6 -11.03 -10.86 22.79
CA LYS A 6 -11.71 -9.62 22.39
C LYS A 6 -10.75 -8.44 22.28
N ALA A 7 -9.82 -8.30 23.23
CA ALA A 7 -8.80 -7.25 23.18
C ALA A 7 -7.86 -7.42 21.97
N LEU A 8 -7.43 -8.64 21.66
CA LEU A 8 -6.60 -8.92 20.48
C LEU A 8 -7.32 -8.58 19.17
N ILE A 9 -8.59 -8.95 19.03
CA ILE A 9 -9.39 -8.59 17.85
C ILE A 9 -9.50 -7.07 17.73
N PHE A 10 -9.78 -6.36 18.83
CA PHE A 10 -9.83 -4.91 18.84
C PHE A 10 -8.50 -4.28 18.39
N LEU A 11 -7.38 -4.75 18.95
CA LEU A 11 -6.05 -4.26 18.56
C LEU A 11 -5.73 -4.55 17.09
N LEU A 12 -6.15 -5.71 16.57
CA LEU A 12 -5.96 -6.07 15.17
C LEU A 12 -6.73 -5.10 14.26
N VAL A 13 -7.99 -4.79 14.59
CA VAL A 13 -8.80 -3.82 13.85
C VAL A 13 -8.16 -2.43 13.91
N VAL A 14 -7.76 -1.97 15.09
CA VAL A 14 -7.11 -0.66 15.26
C VAL A 14 -5.80 -0.57 14.49
N GLY A 15 -4.96 -1.62 14.57
CA GLY A 15 -3.71 -1.70 13.82
C GLY A 15 -3.94 -1.69 12.32
N PHE A 16 -4.92 -2.45 11.84
CA PHE A 16 -5.31 -2.46 10.43
C PHE A 16 -5.77 -1.08 9.97
N VAL A 17 -6.65 -0.41 10.72
CA VAL A 17 -7.12 0.95 10.41
C VAL A 17 -5.94 1.94 10.43
N GLY A 18 -5.00 1.80 11.36
CA GLY A 18 -3.79 2.63 11.40
C GLY A 18 -2.91 2.46 10.17
N LEU A 19 -2.69 1.22 9.72
CA LEU A 19 -1.94 0.92 8.50
C LEU A 19 -2.63 1.46 7.26
N VAL A 20 -3.94 1.23 7.12
CA VAL A 20 -4.75 1.78 6.02
C VAL A 20 -4.69 3.31 6.04
N GLY A 21 -4.93 3.92 7.20
CA GLY A 21 -4.85 5.37 7.38
C GLY A 21 -3.50 5.92 6.94
N TYR A 22 -2.39 5.30 7.36
CA TYR A 22 -1.05 5.72 6.96
C TYR A 22 -0.80 5.53 5.44
N ALA A 23 -1.28 4.46 4.83
CA ALA A 23 -1.12 4.25 3.39
C ALA A 23 -1.81 5.33 2.54
N TYR A 24 -2.98 5.83 2.98
CA TYR A 24 -3.72 6.86 2.25
C TYR A 24 -3.35 8.28 2.67
N VAL A 25 -3.06 8.51 3.94
CA VAL A 25 -2.78 9.85 4.48
C VAL A 25 -1.29 10.19 4.45
N GLY A 26 -0.42 9.19 4.58
CA GLY A 26 1.04 9.33 4.54
C GLY A 26 1.59 10.12 3.35
N PRO A 27 1.08 9.97 2.11
CA PRO A 27 1.59 10.72 0.96
C PRO A 27 1.38 12.23 1.09
N PHE A 28 0.34 12.68 1.81
CA PHE A 28 0.14 14.11 2.08
C PHE A 28 1.19 14.68 3.05
N PHE A 29 1.90 13.83 3.78
CA PHE A 29 3.00 14.18 4.69
C PHE A 29 4.39 13.85 4.13
N GLY A 30 4.48 13.56 2.82
CA GLY A 30 5.74 13.28 2.14
C GLY A 30 6.24 11.84 2.24
N ALA A 31 5.41 10.89 2.68
CA ALA A 31 5.73 9.47 2.55
C ALA A 31 5.59 9.04 1.08
N GLU A 32 6.69 8.58 0.48
CA GLU A 32 6.67 8.02 -0.87
C GLU A 32 6.58 6.50 -0.79
N PHE A 33 5.53 5.93 -1.40
CA PHE A 33 5.29 4.49 -1.41
C PHE A 33 5.46 3.88 -2.79
N ALA A 34 5.57 4.70 -3.84
CA ALA A 34 5.85 4.22 -5.18
C ALA A 34 7.32 3.80 -5.32
N PRO A 35 7.62 2.74 -6.09
CA PRO A 35 9.00 2.44 -6.46
C PRO A 35 9.56 3.56 -7.34
N ALA A 36 10.88 3.72 -7.32
CA ALA A 36 11.57 4.66 -8.20
C ALA A 36 11.23 4.35 -9.67
N GLN A 37 10.68 5.35 -10.36
CA GLN A 37 10.32 5.26 -11.77
C GLN A 37 11.62 5.23 -12.60
N VAL A 38 11.75 4.23 -13.47
CA VAL A 38 12.85 4.11 -14.42
C VAL A 38 12.31 4.15 -15.85
N GLU A 39 13.04 4.82 -16.74
CA GLU A 39 12.67 4.87 -18.15
C GLU A 39 12.85 3.48 -18.78
N MET A 40 11.77 2.92 -19.32
CA MET A 40 11.81 1.68 -20.10
C MET A 40 11.39 1.96 -21.53
N ARG A 41 12.21 1.51 -22.49
CA ARG A 41 11.91 1.58 -23.92
C ARG A 41 11.88 0.18 -24.49
N GLN A 42 10.79 -0.18 -25.16
CA GLN A 42 10.67 -1.46 -25.86
C GLN A 42 10.50 -1.19 -27.35
N PRO A 43 11.41 -1.71 -28.21
CA PRO A 43 11.24 -1.61 -29.65
C PRO A 43 10.01 -2.43 -30.06
N VAL A 44 9.22 -1.86 -30.96
CA VAL A 44 8.05 -2.52 -31.57
C VAL A 44 8.30 -2.65 -33.07
N THR A 45 8.12 -3.86 -33.59
CA THR A 45 8.10 -4.12 -35.03
C THR A 45 6.72 -3.79 -35.57
N LEU A 46 6.64 -2.92 -36.57
CA LEU A 46 5.41 -2.57 -37.28
C LEU A 46 5.32 -3.44 -38.54
N GLU A 47 4.39 -4.39 -38.56
CA GLU A 47 4.06 -5.16 -39.77
C GLU A 47 3.27 -4.29 -40.75
N THR A 48 3.56 -4.41 -42.04
CA THR A 48 2.85 -3.69 -43.12
C THR A 48 2.26 -4.74 -44.06
N ASP A 49 0.95 -4.63 -44.37
CA ASP A 49 0.25 -5.47 -45.36
C ASP A 49 0.59 -5.06 -46.81
#